data_AF-A0A519EAH3-F1
#
_entry.id   AF-A0A519EAH3-F1
#
_cell.length_a   1.000
_cell.length_b   1.000
_cell.length_c   1.000
_cell.angle_alpha   90.00
_cell.angle_beta   90.00
_cell.angle_gamma   90.00
#
_symmetry.space_group_name_H-M   'P 1'
#
loop_
_entity.id
_entity.type
_entity.pdbx_description
1 polymer ?
#
loop_
_entity_poly.entity_id
_entity_poly.type
_entity_poly.pdbx_seq_one_letter_code
_entity_poly.pdbx_strand_id
1 'polypeptide(L)'
;MAAGTAANTVRSYRSALNYWSAWLRLRFGTALGDGALPETVVIQFILDHLARPLAEGGWAHLLPLPIDAALVEAKVKSKLGVLAFNTVSHRLAVLSKWHRINQWASPTESIAARTLLREARKAQSRQGVQVRKKTAVVLEPLQALLATCTDGVRGIRDRALLLLAWSGGGRRRSEVVGIQIADVRQLDEGTWLYALGTTKTDTGGIRREKPLRGPAAQALAAWLAVAPADHGPLFRRMYKGNKVGTTALSADQIARIVQRRAALAGLAGDWAAHSLRSGFVTEAGRQGVPLGEVMAMTEHRSVGTVMGYFQAGSLLSSKATELLTQIDTDVASTVKT
;
A
#
# COMPACT_ATOMS: atom_id res chain seq x y z
N MET A 1 -19.24 16.65 7.15
CA MET A 1 -18.48 15.37 7.16
C MET A 1 -18.42 14.88 8.60
N ALA A 2 -18.86 13.65 8.85
CA ALA A 2 -19.03 13.13 10.21
C ALA A 2 -17.70 12.96 10.97
N ALA A 3 -17.75 13.22 12.29
CA ALA A 3 -16.71 12.81 13.24
C ALA A 3 -16.45 11.30 13.06
N GLY A 4 -15.21 10.92 12.72
CA GLY A 4 -14.82 9.53 12.45
C GLY A 4 -14.20 9.26 11.08
N THR A 5 -14.18 10.23 10.15
CA THR A 5 -13.46 10.04 8.88
C THR A 5 -11.96 10.26 9.07
N ALA A 6 -11.14 9.23 8.81
CA ALA A 6 -9.68 9.31 8.93
C ALA A 6 -9.08 10.49 8.12
N ALA A 7 -8.11 11.21 8.71
CA ALA A 7 -7.52 12.42 8.12
C ALA A 7 -6.95 12.22 6.70
N ASN A 8 -6.42 11.03 6.38
CA ASN A 8 -5.96 10.69 5.03
C ASN A 8 -7.12 10.57 4.04
N THR A 9 -8.26 10.02 4.45
CA THR A 9 -9.47 9.93 3.62
C THR A 9 -10.00 11.33 3.32
N VAL A 10 -10.04 12.20 4.34
CA VAL A 10 -10.43 13.62 4.17
C VAL A 10 -9.52 14.33 3.16
N ARG A 11 -8.19 14.17 3.29
CA ARG A 11 -7.22 14.77 2.37
C ARG A 11 -7.38 14.25 0.95
N SER A 12 -7.56 12.94 0.79
CA SER A 12 -7.77 12.29 -0.51
C SER A 12 -9.05 12.78 -1.18
N TYR A 13 -10.14 12.87 -0.41
CA TYR A 13 -11.44 13.36 -0.89
C TYR A 13 -11.36 14.83 -1.29
N ARG A 14 -10.72 15.67 -0.47
CA ARG A 14 -10.49 17.08 -0.80
C ARG A 14 -9.71 17.22 -2.10
N SER A 15 -8.62 16.47 -2.28
CA SER A 15 -7.85 16.48 -3.52
C SER A 15 -8.67 16.05 -4.74
N ALA A 16 -9.54 15.04 -4.59
CA ALA A 16 -10.42 14.59 -5.64
C ALA A 16 -11.48 15.64 -6.00
N LEU A 17 -12.14 16.24 -5.00
CA LEU A 17 -13.17 17.28 -5.19
C LEU A 17 -12.58 18.58 -5.76
N ASN A 18 -11.39 18.99 -5.31
CA ASN A 18 -10.69 20.16 -5.87
C ASN A 18 -10.44 20.00 -7.38
N TYR A 19 -10.06 18.80 -7.81
CA TYR A 19 -9.89 18.53 -9.23
C TYR A 19 -11.21 18.52 -10.00
N TRP A 20 -12.27 17.91 -9.45
CA TRP A 20 -13.58 17.95 -10.07
C TRP A 20 -14.04 19.40 -10.26
N SER A 21 -13.91 20.24 -9.24
CA SER A 21 -14.23 21.66 -9.33
C SER A 21 -13.40 22.38 -10.40
N ALA A 22 -12.08 22.18 -10.44
CA ALA A 22 -11.22 22.80 -11.45
C ALA A 22 -11.55 22.33 -12.88
N TRP A 23 -11.69 21.01 -13.08
CA TRP A 23 -11.98 20.45 -14.40
C TRP A 23 -13.37 20.84 -14.90
N LEU A 24 -14.41 20.82 -14.05
CA LEU A 24 -15.76 21.26 -14.45
C LEU A 24 -15.76 22.72 -14.87
N ARG A 25 -15.11 23.59 -14.10
CA ARG A 25 -15.01 25.02 -14.42
C ARG A 25 -14.30 25.26 -15.74
N LEU A 26 -13.20 24.55 -16.00
CA LEU A 26 -12.43 24.71 -17.24
C LEU A 26 -13.12 24.06 -18.45
N ARG A 27 -13.81 22.93 -18.27
CA ARG A 27 -14.40 22.15 -19.37
C ARG A 27 -15.81 22.58 -19.75
N PHE A 28 -16.61 23.00 -18.76
CA PHE A 28 -18.03 23.30 -18.93
C PHE A 28 -18.42 24.69 -18.42
N GLY A 29 -17.51 25.44 -17.78
CA GLY A 29 -17.84 26.72 -17.15
C GLY A 29 -18.70 26.59 -15.89
N THR A 30 -18.88 25.38 -15.34
CA THR A 30 -19.77 25.11 -14.21
C THR A 30 -19.03 24.86 -12.91
N ALA A 31 -19.69 25.13 -11.77
CA ALA A 31 -19.13 24.87 -10.45
C ALA A 31 -19.56 23.49 -9.93
N LEU A 32 -18.72 22.89 -9.10
CA LEU A 32 -19.11 21.70 -8.34
C LEU A 32 -20.02 22.14 -7.19
N GLY A 33 -21.32 21.87 -7.29
CA GLY A 33 -22.29 22.27 -6.27
C GLY A 33 -23.65 22.66 -6.83
N ASP A 34 -23.75 22.95 -8.12
CA ASP A 34 -24.95 23.48 -8.78
C ASP A 34 -26.07 22.42 -8.98
N GLY A 35 -25.88 21.19 -8.49
CA GLY A 35 -26.83 20.09 -8.57
C GLY A 35 -26.18 18.74 -8.87
N ALA A 36 -27.02 17.73 -9.11
CA ALA A 36 -26.57 16.41 -9.54
C ALA A 36 -25.92 16.51 -10.93
N LEU A 37 -24.74 15.91 -11.09
CA LEU A 37 -24.07 15.90 -12.39
C LEU A 37 -24.73 14.85 -13.30
N PRO A 38 -24.96 15.17 -14.58
CA PRO A 38 -25.50 14.20 -15.53
C PRO A 38 -24.46 13.12 -15.85
N GLU A 39 -24.93 11.96 -16.33
CA GLU A 39 -24.03 10.87 -16.72
C GLU A 39 -23.07 11.25 -17.86
N THR A 40 -23.48 12.17 -18.74
CA THR A 40 -22.65 12.66 -19.85
C THR A 40 -21.37 13.33 -19.35
N VAL A 41 -21.42 14.04 -18.21
CA VAL A 41 -20.25 14.64 -17.57
C VAL A 41 -19.28 13.57 -17.06
N VAL A 42 -19.81 12.47 -16.50
CA VAL A 42 -18.97 11.34 -16.05
C VAL A 42 -18.34 10.61 -17.24
N ILE A 43 -19.09 10.40 -18.32
CA ILE A 43 -18.58 9.81 -19.55
C ILE A 43 -17.45 10.69 -20.10
N GLN A 44 -17.68 12.01 -20.24
CA GLN A 44 -16.65 12.95 -20.71
C GLN A 44 -15.41 12.92 -19.80
N PHE A 45 -15.60 12.85 -18.48
CA PHE A 45 -14.48 12.74 -17.55
C PHE A 45 -13.63 11.50 -17.82
N ILE A 46 -14.25 10.35 -18.09
CA ILE A 46 -13.51 9.13 -18.42
C ILE A 46 -12.77 9.29 -19.76
N LEU A 47 -13.44 9.82 -20.78
CA LEU A 47 -12.87 10.00 -22.12
C LEU A 47 -11.70 11.01 -22.13
N ASP A 48 -11.76 12.04 -21.29
CA ASP A 48 -10.71 13.05 -21.14
C ASP A 48 -9.43 12.47 -20.53
N HIS A 49 -9.58 11.59 -19.54
CA HIS A 49 -8.49 11.23 -18.64
C HIS A 49 -7.93 9.83 -18.84
N LEU A 50 -8.65 8.93 -19.51
CA LEU A 50 -8.16 7.60 -19.85
C LEU A 50 -7.88 7.49 -21.35
N ALA A 51 -6.67 7.06 -21.67
CA ALA A 51 -6.33 6.68 -23.03
C ALA A 51 -7.20 5.48 -23.45
N ARG A 52 -7.70 5.53 -24.69
CA ARG A 52 -8.43 4.44 -25.33
C ARG A 52 -7.91 4.20 -26.75
N PRO A 53 -7.95 2.95 -27.25
CA PRO A 53 -7.54 2.66 -28.62
C PRO A 53 -8.53 3.30 -29.60
N LEU A 54 -8.01 3.81 -30.71
CA LEU A 54 -8.82 4.25 -31.85
C LEU A 54 -9.05 3.09 -32.82
N ALA A 55 -10.14 3.15 -33.59
CA ALA A 55 -10.47 2.13 -34.60
C ALA A 55 -9.37 2.01 -35.68
N GLU A 56 -8.73 3.13 -36.00
CA GLU A 56 -7.70 3.25 -37.04
C GLU A 56 -6.28 2.96 -36.52
N GLY A 57 -6.16 2.48 -35.27
CA GLY A 57 -4.89 2.32 -34.57
C GLY A 57 -4.48 3.58 -33.78
N GLY A 58 -3.55 3.40 -32.84
CA GLY A 58 -3.15 4.48 -31.93
C GLY A 58 -4.09 4.69 -30.74
N TRP A 59 -3.76 5.68 -29.91
CA TRP A 59 -4.43 5.95 -28.65
C TRP A 59 -4.79 7.41 -28.52
N ALA A 60 -6.01 7.68 -28.06
CA ALA A 60 -6.45 9.03 -27.81
C ALA A 60 -7.11 9.15 -26.45
N HIS A 61 -7.07 10.38 -25.94
CA HIS A 61 -7.92 10.88 -24.87
C HIS A 61 -8.45 12.24 -25.31
N LEU A 62 -9.53 12.71 -24.71
CA LEU A 62 -10.28 13.89 -25.19
C LEU A 62 -10.05 15.16 -24.36
N LEU A 63 -9.03 15.17 -23.49
CA LEU A 63 -8.69 16.35 -22.70
C LEU A 63 -7.93 17.36 -23.58
N PRO A 64 -8.47 18.56 -23.84
CA PRO A 64 -7.80 19.58 -24.63
C PRO A 64 -6.52 20.03 -23.94
N LEU A 65 -5.45 20.21 -24.72
CA LEU A 65 -4.15 20.63 -24.20
C LEU A 65 -4.21 21.92 -23.37
N PRO A 66 -4.99 22.96 -23.74
CA PRO A 66 -5.11 24.17 -22.90
C PRO A 66 -5.73 23.89 -21.52
N ILE A 67 -6.74 23.01 -21.45
CA ILE A 67 -7.36 22.60 -20.18
C ILE A 67 -6.38 21.78 -19.36
N ASP A 68 -5.64 20.87 -20.00
CA ASP A 68 -4.62 20.06 -19.33
C ASP A 68 -3.54 20.95 -18.69
N ALA A 69 -2.99 21.89 -19.47
CA ALA A 69 -2.00 22.84 -19.00
C ALA A 69 -2.51 23.66 -17.79
N ALA A 70 -3.75 24.17 -17.87
CA ALA A 70 -4.36 24.91 -16.77
C ALA A 70 -4.55 24.06 -15.50
N LEU A 71 -4.88 22.76 -15.63
CA LEU A 71 -4.99 21.85 -14.49
C LEU A 71 -3.63 21.58 -13.83
N VAL A 72 -2.56 21.55 -14.62
CA VAL A 72 -1.17 21.43 -14.12
C VAL A 72 -0.73 22.71 -13.43
N GLU A 73 -0.99 23.87 -14.03
CA GLU A 73 -0.69 25.18 -13.46
C GLU A 73 -1.41 25.41 -12.12
N ALA A 74 -2.68 25.01 -12.03
CA ALA A 74 -3.46 25.04 -10.81
C ALA A 74 -3.02 24.00 -9.75
N LYS A 75 -2.00 23.19 -10.03
CA LYS A 75 -1.44 22.15 -9.14
C LYS A 75 -2.45 21.10 -8.69
N VAL A 76 -3.54 20.91 -9.44
CA VAL A 76 -4.52 19.83 -9.23
C VAL A 76 -4.20 18.59 -10.06
N LYS A 77 -3.35 18.74 -11.08
CA LYS A 77 -2.73 17.70 -11.90
C LYS A 77 -1.20 17.81 -11.83
N SER A 78 -0.49 16.69 -11.85
CA SER A 78 0.97 16.69 -11.66
C SER A 78 1.78 16.85 -12.95
N LYS A 79 1.25 16.42 -14.09
CA LYS A 79 1.89 16.47 -15.41
C LYS A 79 0.85 16.40 -16.50
N LEU A 80 1.19 16.81 -17.72
CA LEU A 80 0.36 16.68 -18.92
C LEU A 80 0.08 15.21 -19.28
N GLY A 81 -0.99 14.98 -20.04
CA GLY A 81 -1.42 13.69 -20.58
C GLY A 81 -2.40 12.92 -19.67
N VAL A 82 -2.58 11.64 -19.95
CA VAL A 82 -3.60 10.82 -19.27
C VAL A 82 -3.32 10.60 -17.78
N LEU A 83 -4.40 10.37 -17.03
CA LEU A 83 -4.31 9.94 -15.63
C LEU A 83 -4.18 8.42 -15.55
N ALA A 84 -3.54 7.94 -14.47
CA ALA A 84 -3.56 6.52 -14.16
C ALA A 84 -4.99 6.05 -13.87
N PHE A 85 -5.33 4.82 -14.27
CA PHE A 85 -6.65 4.21 -14.07
C PHE A 85 -7.16 4.38 -12.64
N ASN A 86 -6.34 4.02 -11.65
CA ASN A 86 -6.70 4.11 -10.24
C ASN A 86 -6.99 5.55 -9.77
N THR A 87 -6.37 6.55 -10.40
CA THR A 87 -6.65 7.97 -10.11
C THR A 87 -8.05 8.33 -10.60
N VAL A 88 -8.39 7.94 -11.84
CA VAL A 88 -9.73 8.16 -12.40
C VAL A 88 -10.79 7.40 -11.60
N SER A 89 -10.58 6.12 -11.31
CA SER A 89 -11.49 5.32 -10.47
C SER A 89 -11.67 5.92 -9.08
N HIS A 90 -10.61 6.43 -8.45
CA HIS A 90 -10.71 7.09 -7.15
C HIS A 90 -11.54 8.37 -7.23
N ARG A 91 -11.29 9.22 -8.24
CA ARG A 91 -12.05 10.47 -8.44
C ARG A 91 -13.53 10.19 -8.70
N LEU A 92 -13.87 9.15 -9.48
CA LEU A 92 -15.25 8.70 -9.69
C LEU A 92 -15.89 8.19 -8.40
N ALA A 93 -15.17 7.40 -7.60
CA ALA A 93 -15.69 6.91 -6.32
C ALA A 93 -15.98 8.05 -5.33
N VAL A 94 -15.13 9.09 -5.30
CA VAL A 94 -15.37 10.30 -4.51
C VAL A 94 -16.60 11.04 -5.02
N LEU A 95 -16.77 11.17 -6.35
CA LEU A 95 -17.96 11.80 -6.94
C LEU A 95 -19.24 11.04 -6.58
N SER A 96 -19.23 9.71 -6.68
CA SER A 96 -20.36 8.86 -6.28
C SER A 96 -20.70 9.04 -4.80
N LYS A 97 -19.68 9.10 -3.93
CA LYS A 97 -19.91 9.34 -2.49
C LYS A 97 -20.48 10.74 -2.25
N TRP A 98 -20.02 11.75 -2.99
CA TRP A 98 -20.55 13.10 -2.92
C TRP A 98 -22.03 13.16 -3.36
N HIS A 99 -22.41 12.52 -4.46
CA HIS A 99 -23.83 12.40 -4.86
C HIS A 99 -24.68 11.72 -3.79
N ARG A 100 -24.21 10.59 -3.24
CA ARG A 100 -24.93 9.88 -2.16
C ARG A 100 -25.10 10.70 -0.89
N ILE A 101 -24.13 11.53 -0.52
CA ILE A 101 -24.26 12.44 0.64
C ILE A 101 -25.34 13.49 0.39
N ASN A 102 -25.46 13.97 -0.86
CA ASN A 102 -26.51 14.90 -1.28
C ASN A 102 -27.84 14.21 -1.66
N GLN A 103 -27.96 12.90 -1.44
CA GLN A 103 -29.15 12.11 -1.77
C GLN A 103 -29.51 12.11 -3.27
N TRP A 104 -28.52 12.30 -4.14
CA TRP A 104 -28.70 12.23 -5.60
C TRP A 104 -28.34 10.85 -6.14
N ALA A 105 -28.98 10.47 -7.25
CA ALA A 105 -28.57 9.31 -8.03
C ALA A 105 -27.12 9.49 -8.52
N SER A 106 -26.32 8.43 -8.41
CA SER A 106 -24.90 8.51 -8.75
C SER A 106 -24.68 8.32 -10.27
N PRO A 107 -24.19 9.34 -11.01
CA PRO A 107 -23.98 9.23 -12.46
C PRO A 107 -22.89 8.23 -12.84
N THR A 108 -22.06 7.81 -11.88
CA THR A 108 -21.01 6.80 -12.09
C THR A 108 -21.55 5.37 -12.14
N GLU A 109 -22.83 5.16 -11.82
CA GLU A 109 -23.44 3.83 -11.76
C GLU A 109 -24.14 3.44 -13.06
N SER A 110 -24.23 4.36 -14.04
CA SER A 110 -24.83 4.07 -15.32
C SER A 110 -24.07 2.99 -16.11
N ILE A 111 -24.80 2.25 -16.93
CA ILE A 111 -24.27 1.15 -17.74
C ILE A 111 -23.17 1.67 -18.68
N ALA A 112 -23.37 2.85 -19.27
CA ALA A 112 -22.41 3.50 -20.15
C ALA A 112 -21.09 3.82 -19.43
N ALA A 113 -21.15 4.48 -18.26
CA ALA A 113 -19.96 4.82 -17.48
C ALA A 113 -19.19 3.57 -17.02
N ARG A 114 -19.90 2.54 -16.53
CA ARG A 114 -19.30 1.27 -16.08
C ARG A 114 -18.66 0.51 -17.25
N THR A 115 -19.32 0.46 -18.40
CA THR A 115 -18.81 -0.20 -19.60
C THR A 115 -17.55 0.49 -20.11
N LEU A 116 -17.58 1.81 -20.22
CA LEU A 116 -16.43 2.58 -20.68
C LEU A 116 -15.21 2.42 -19.75
N LEU A 117 -15.43 2.48 -18.44
CA LEU A 117 -14.35 2.27 -17.46
C LEU A 117 -13.76 0.85 -17.55
N ARG A 118 -14.62 -0.17 -17.75
CA ARG A 118 -14.18 -1.57 -17.92
C ARG A 118 -13.34 -1.75 -19.19
N GLU A 119 -13.79 -1.22 -20.32
CA GLU A 119 -13.06 -1.35 -21.59
C GLU A 119 -11.74 -0.58 -21.56
N ALA A 120 -11.71 0.63 -20.97
CA ALA A 120 -10.46 1.36 -20.74
C ALA A 120 -9.45 0.55 -19.90
N ARG A 121 -9.93 -0.14 -18.85
CA ARG A 121 -9.08 -1.01 -18.03
C ARG A 121 -8.51 -2.20 -18.82
N LYS A 122 -9.36 -2.88 -19.59
CA LYS A 122 -8.95 -4.02 -20.42
C LYS A 122 -7.92 -3.59 -21.47
N ALA A 123 -8.16 -2.46 -22.13
CA ALA A 123 -7.28 -1.93 -23.15
C ALA A 123 -5.89 -1.61 -22.57
N GLN A 124 -5.83 -0.93 -21.41
CA GLN A 124 -4.55 -0.66 -20.73
C GLN A 124 -3.81 -1.95 -20.34
N SER A 125 -4.54 -2.96 -19.83
CA SER A 125 -3.95 -4.25 -19.45
C SER A 125 -3.36 -5.00 -20.66
N ARG A 126 -4.04 -4.99 -21.81
CA ARG A 126 -3.58 -5.65 -23.05
C ARG A 126 -2.30 -5.04 -23.62
N GLN A 127 -2.04 -3.77 -23.32
CA GLN A 127 -0.80 -3.09 -23.70
C GLN A 127 0.33 -3.23 -22.68
N GLY A 128 0.18 -4.09 -21.68
CA GLY A 128 1.21 -4.28 -20.67
C GLY A 128 1.37 -3.09 -19.72
N VAL A 129 0.40 -2.16 -19.65
CA VAL A 129 0.35 -1.12 -18.61
C VAL A 129 0.01 -1.80 -17.29
N GLN A 130 1.04 -2.36 -16.67
CA GLN A 130 0.99 -3.04 -15.38
C GLN A 130 1.13 -2.00 -14.27
N VAL A 131 0.37 -2.17 -13.18
CA VAL A 131 0.64 -1.41 -11.95
C VAL A 131 2.01 -1.83 -11.44
N ARG A 132 3.01 -0.96 -11.57
CA ARG A 132 4.36 -1.21 -11.05
C ARG A 132 4.26 -1.42 -9.55
N LYS A 133 4.39 -2.68 -9.11
CA LYS A 133 4.47 -3.03 -7.70
C LYS A 133 5.85 -2.66 -7.18
N LYS A 134 5.91 -2.15 -5.95
CA LYS A 134 7.19 -1.90 -5.26
C LYS A 134 7.91 -3.23 -5.06
N THR A 135 9.25 -3.21 -5.10
CA THR A 135 10.06 -4.40 -4.85
C THR A 135 9.75 -4.94 -3.45
N ALA A 136 9.49 -6.24 -3.33
CA ALA A 136 9.16 -6.86 -2.05
C ALA A 136 10.42 -7.05 -1.20
N VAL A 137 10.38 -6.63 0.06
CA VAL A 137 11.45 -6.90 1.04
C VAL A 137 11.21 -8.29 1.61
N VAL A 138 11.52 -9.32 0.83
CA VAL A 138 11.59 -10.72 1.30
C VAL A 138 12.80 -10.91 2.24
N LEU A 139 13.08 -12.13 2.70
CA LEU A 139 14.06 -12.35 3.76
C LEU A 139 15.46 -11.80 3.42
N GLU A 140 15.96 -12.04 2.21
CA GLU A 140 17.34 -11.68 1.83
C GLU A 140 17.53 -10.15 1.74
N PRO A 141 16.66 -9.37 1.03
CA PRO A 141 16.69 -7.92 1.11
C PRO A 141 16.53 -7.40 2.54
N LEU A 142 15.67 -8.00 3.36
CA LEU A 142 15.50 -7.57 4.76
C LEU A 142 16.82 -7.68 5.53
N GLN A 143 17.50 -8.82 5.44
CA GLN A 143 18.79 -9.04 6.10
C GLN A 143 19.83 -8.00 5.64
N ALA A 144 19.89 -7.71 4.35
CA ALA A 144 20.77 -6.67 3.81
C ALA A 144 20.44 -5.27 4.36
N LEU A 145 19.15 -4.90 4.47
CA LEU A 145 18.74 -3.64 5.12
C LEU A 145 19.19 -3.59 6.59
N LEU A 146 18.99 -4.68 7.33
CA LEU A 146 19.34 -4.77 8.75
C LEU A 146 20.86 -4.69 8.98
N ALA A 147 21.66 -5.24 8.07
CA ALA A 147 23.12 -5.17 8.13
C ALA A 147 23.65 -3.72 8.04
N THR A 148 22.92 -2.82 7.38
CA THR A 148 23.30 -1.40 7.29
C THR A 148 22.95 -0.57 8.52
N CYS A 149 22.28 -1.15 9.53
CA CYS A 149 21.81 -0.46 10.73
C CYS A 149 22.92 -0.24 11.77
N THR A 150 24.07 0.26 11.34
CA THR A 150 25.30 0.43 12.14
C THR A 150 25.57 1.86 12.59
N ASP A 151 24.69 2.82 12.25
CA ASP A 151 24.83 4.25 12.56
C ASP A 151 24.35 4.62 13.99
N GLY A 152 24.80 3.86 15.00
CA GLY A 152 24.54 4.10 16.42
C GLY A 152 23.06 4.01 16.80
N VAL A 153 22.58 4.94 17.63
CA VAL A 153 21.17 5.00 18.09
C VAL A 153 20.18 5.04 16.91
N ARG A 154 20.57 5.66 15.78
CA ARG A 154 19.74 5.70 14.57
C ARG A 154 19.63 4.32 13.92
N GLY A 155 20.73 3.57 13.90
CA GLY A 155 20.76 2.19 13.46
C GLY A 155 19.86 1.31 14.31
N ILE A 156 19.95 1.44 15.63
CA ILE A 156 19.11 0.70 16.59
C ILE A 156 17.62 0.99 16.33
N ARG A 157 17.25 2.27 16.22
CA ARG A 157 15.87 2.67 15.90
C ARG A 157 15.38 2.07 14.59
N ASP A 158 16.16 2.22 13.52
CA ASP A 158 15.74 1.77 12.19
C ASP A 158 15.66 0.24 12.12
N ARG A 159 16.55 -0.48 12.79
CA ARG A 159 16.51 -1.95 12.94
C ARG A 159 15.22 -2.39 13.65
N ALA A 160 14.91 -1.79 14.79
CA ALA A 160 13.69 -2.07 15.54
C ALA A 160 12.44 -1.76 14.73
N LEU A 161 12.42 -0.63 14.00
CA LEU A 161 11.32 -0.23 13.14
C LEU A 161 11.10 -1.20 11.98
N LEU A 162 12.16 -1.58 11.27
CA LEU A 162 12.09 -2.49 10.13
C LEU A 162 11.59 -3.88 10.56
N LEU A 163 12.12 -4.41 11.65
CA LEU A 163 11.73 -5.72 12.18
C LEU A 163 10.30 -5.71 12.73
N LEU A 164 9.90 -4.70 13.50
CA LEU A 164 8.52 -4.58 13.98
C LEU A 164 7.55 -4.48 12.80
N ALA A 165 7.88 -3.64 11.81
CA ALA A 165 7.03 -3.43 10.65
C ALA A 165 6.91 -4.72 9.81
N TRP A 166 7.99 -5.47 9.63
CA TRP A 166 7.99 -6.69 8.82
C TRP A 166 7.40 -7.88 9.59
N SER A 167 7.97 -8.25 10.74
CA SER A 167 7.57 -9.40 11.56
C SER A 167 6.20 -9.23 12.21
N GLY A 168 5.75 -8.00 12.44
CA GLY A 168 4.37 -7.68 12.84
C GLY A 168 3.33 -7.91 11.74
N GLY A 169 3.60 -8.75 10.74
CA GLY A 169 2.71 -8.99 9.61
C GLY A 169 2.65 -7.86 8.60
N GLY A 170 3.79 -7.24 8.27
CA GLY A 170 3.84 -6.23 7.21
C GLY A 170 3.00 -4.99 7.51
N ARG A 171 3.24 -4.32 8.64
CA ARG A 171 2.48 -3.15 9.10
C ARG A 171 2.54 -1.99 8.12
N ARG A 172 1.44 -1.24 8.02
CA ARG A 172 1.38 -0.01 7.22
C ARG A 172 2.20 1.08 7.93
N ARG A 173 2.84 1.96 7.15
CA ARG A 173 3.59 3.10 7.70
C ARG A 173 2.81 3.94 8.72
N SER A 174 1.50 4.15 8.50
CA SER A 174 0.66 4.91 9.43
C SER A 174 0.38 4.16 10.73
N GLU A 175 0.36 2.83 10.70
CA GLU A 175 0.21 1.99 11.89
C GLU A 175 1.51 2.07 12.71
N VAL A 176 2.66 1.85 12.08
CA VAL A 176 3.98 1.86 12.76
C VAL A 176 4.28 3.19 13.45
N VAL A 177 4.03 4.34 12.80
CA VAL A 177 4.23 5.66 13.44
C VAL A 177 3.17 5.98 14.51
N GLY A 178 2.05 5.26 14.51
CA GLY A 178 0.95 5.46 15.45
C GLY A 178 1.11 4.67 16.76
N ILE A 179 2.03 3.69 16.80
CA ILE A 179 2.29 2.88 18.00
C ILE A 179 2.84 3.78 19.11
N GLN A 180 2.23 3.71 20.29
CA GLN A 180 2.68 4.37 21.50
C GLN A 180 3.50 3.42 22.37
N ILE A 181 4.27 3.96 23.31
CA ILE A 181 4.95 3.18 24.34
C ILE A 181 3.95 2.29 25.10
N ALA A 182 2.77 2.82 25.44
CA ALA A 182 1.73 2.08 26.15
C ALA A 182 1.08 0.96 25.32
N ASP A 183 1.33 0.90 24.01
CA ASP A 183 0.81 -0.15 23.15
C ASP A 183 1.71 -1.38 23.09
N VAL A 184 2.91 -1.34 23.68
CA VAL A 184 3.85 -2.46 23.74
C VAL A 184 4.06 -2.91 25.17
N ARG A 185 4.09 -4.22 25.40
CA ARG A 185 4.44 -4.82 26.69
C ARG A 185 5.27 -6.06 26.50
N GLN A 186 6.19 -6.29 27.41
CA GLN A 186 6.93 -7.55 27.46
C GLN A 186 6.03 -8.64 28.05
N LEU A 187 5.99 -9.81 27.41
CA LEU A 187 5.30 -10.98 27.93
C LEU A 187 6.29 -11.89 28.67
N ASP A 188 7.43 -12.13 28.05
CA ASP A 188 8.55 -12.93 28.57
C ASP A 188 9.88 -12.42 27.96
N GLU A 189 10.99 -13.04 28.32
CA GLU A 189 12.34 -12.63 27.87
C GLU A 189 12.49 -12.62 26.33
N GLY A 190 11.75 -13.49 25.62
CA GLY A 190 11.83 -13.63 24.16
C GLY A 190 10.65 -13.02 23.39
N THR A 191 9.61 -12.55 24.08
CA THR A 191 8.33 -12.16 23.47
C THR A 191 7.85 -10.81 23.95
N TRP A 192 7.55 -9.94 22.98
CA TRP A 192 6.81 -8.71 23.18
C TRP A 192 5.43 -8.83 22.54
N LEU A 193 4.43 -8.24 23.18
CA LEU A 193 3.11 -8.07 22.61
C LEU A 193 2.93 -6.60 22.26
N TYR A 194 2.39 -6.33 21.07
CA TYR A 194 1.96 -5.00 20.70
C TYR A 194 0.51 -4.99 20.26
N ALA A 195 -0.23 -3.99 20.71
CA ALA A 195 -1.55 -3.69 20.22
C ALA A 195 -1.44 -2.61 19.14
N LEU A 196 -2.28 -2.71 18.12
CA LEU A 196 -2.49 -1.58 17.23
C LEU A 196 -3.59 -0.71 17.84
N GLY A 197 -3.24 0.52 18.23
CA GLY A 197 -4.24 1.55 18.51
C GLY A 197 -5.22 1.66 17.35
N THR A 198 -6.48 2.07 17.62
CA THR A 198 -7.64 2.07 16.69
C THR A 198 -7.22 2.16 15.22
N THR A 199 -7.11 1.01 14.56
CA THR A 199 -6.71 0.98 13.15
C THR A 199 -7.88 1.42 12.28
N LYS A 200 -7.59 1.93 11.08
CA LYS A 200 -8.56 2.35 10.03
C LYS A 200 -9.73 1.36 9.80
N THR A 201 -9.57 0.12 10.23
CA THR A 201 -10.42 -1.02 9.93
C THR A 201 -11.14 -1.61 11.13
N ASP A 202 -10.81 -1.21 12.36
CA ASP A 202 -11.42 -1.77 13.57
C ASP A 202 -12.16 -0.68 14.37
N THR A 203 -13.44 -0.51 14.02
CA THR A 203 -14.39 0.35 14.74
C THR A 203 -14.99 -0.35 15.97
N GLY A 204 -14.61 -1.60 16.25
CA GLY A 204 -15.22 -2.45 17.28
C GLY A 204 -14.55 -2.44 18.65
N GLY A 205 -13.50 -1.65 18.86
CA GLY A 205 -12.87 -1.46 20.18
C GLY A 205 -12.00 -2.62 20.70
N ILE A 206 -11.97 -3.78 20.04
CA ILE A 206 -11.13 -4.92 20.46
C ILE A 206 -9.70 -4.68 19.98
N ARG A 207 -8.80 -4.30 20.92
CA ARG A 207 -7.36 -4.23 20.65
C ARG A 207 -6.81 -5.64 20.47
N ARG A 208 -6.53 -6.03 19.22
CA ARG A 208 -5.87 -7.30 18.91
C ARG A 208 -4.37 -7.16 19.15
N GLU A 209 -3.88 -7.84 20.18
CA GLU A 209 -2.45 -7.96 20.44
C GLU A 209 -1.79 -8.89 19.41
N LYS A 210 -0.54 -8.59 19.07
CA LYS A 210 0.29 -9.38 18.15
C LYS A 210 1.64 -9.66 18.77
N PRO A 211 2.16 -10.90 18.62
CA PRO A 211 3.47 -11.24 19.13
C PRO A 211 4.58 -10.72 18.23
N LEU A 212 5.66 -10.25 18.86
CA LEU A 212 6.97 -10.05 18.29
C LEU A 212 7.93 -10.98 19.03
N ARG A 213 8.65 -11.82 18.28
CA ARG A 213 9.59 -12.81 18.82
C ARG A 213 10.94 -12.71 18.13
N GLY A 214 11.95 -13.33 18.75
CA GLY A 214 13.29 -13.48 18.18
C GLY A 214 13.95 -12.13 17.85
N PRO A 215 14.50 -11.93 16.65
CA PRO A 215 15.21 -10.70 16.29
C PRO A 215 14.37 -9.42 16.47
N ALA A 216 13.06 -9.49 16.24
CA ALA A 216 12.17 -8.33 16.39
C ALA A 216 11.99 -7.91 17.86
N ALA A 217 11.84 -8.89 18.77
CA ALA A 217 11.77 -8.66 20.20
C ALA A 217 13.09 -8.05 20.73
N GLN A 218 14.23 -8.63 20.33
CA GLN A 218 15.56 -8.14 20.71
C GLN A 218 15.80 -6.71 20.23
N ALA A 219 15.42 -6.40 18.98
CA ALA A 219 15.59 -5.06 18.44
C ALA A 219 14.68 -4.03 19.13
N LEU A 220 13.44 -4.42 19.47
CA LEU A 220 12.54 -3.55 20.24
C LEU A 220 13.10 -3.26 21.64
N ALA A 221 13.58 -4.28 22.34
CA ALA A 221 14.22 -4.11 23.65
C ALA A 221 15.44 -3.20 23.58
N ALA A 222 16.32 -3.41 22.59
CA ALA A 222 17.50 -2.56 22.36
C ALA A 222 17.12 -1.09 22.10
N TRP A 223 16.05 -0.84 21.34
CA TRP A 223 15.55 0.51 21.12
C TRP A 223 15.02 1.16 22.40
N LEU A 224 14.21 0.44 23.19
CA LEU A 224 13.68 0.96 24.45
C LEU A 224 14.78 1.24 25.49
N ALA A 225 15.87 0.46 25.47
CA ALA A 225 17.01 0.68 26.35
C ALA A 225 17.78 1.99 26.03
N VAL A 226 18.01 2.28 24.74
CA VAL A 226 18.76 3.50 24.33
C VAL A 226 17.87 4.74 24.20
N ALA A 227 16.56 4.54 24.12
CA ALA A 227 15.56 5.57 24.02
C ALA A 227 14.39 5.26 24.96
N PRO A 228 14.60 5.33 26.29
CA PRO A 228 13.54 5.13 27.26
C PRO A 228 12.48 6.23 27.12
N ALA A 229 11.26 5.89 27.48
CA ALA A 229 10.12 6.80 27.62
C ALA A 229 8.99 6.08 28.35
N ASP A 230 8.26 6.81 29.19
CA ASP A 230 7.07 6.27 29.87
C ASP A 230 5.80 6.44 29.03
N HIS A 231 5.79 7.44 28.13
CA HIS A 231 4.63 7.78 27.31
C HIS A 231 5.04 8.35 25.95
N GLY A 232 4.06 8.45 25.06
CA GLY A 232 4.22 9.01 23.72
C GLY A 232 4.61 7.97 22.65
N PRO A 233 5.05 8.43 21.46
CA PRO A 233 5.27 7.57 20.32
C PRO A 233 6.44 6.60 20.53
N LEU A 234 6.28 5.34 20.11
CA LEU A 234 7.34 4.35 20.20
C LEU A 234 8.54 4.73 19.34
N PHE A 235 8.31 5.07 18.07
CA PHE A 235 9.36 5.49 17.15
C PHE A 235 9.38 7.00 16.97
N ARG A 236 10.43 7.62 17.51
CA ARG A 236 10.56 9.08 17.63
C ARG A 236 11.55 9.65 16.62
N ARG A 237 11.35 10.92 16.27
CA ARG A 237 12.30 11.67 15.45
C ARG A 237 13.66 11.74 16.14
N MET A 238 14.71 11.76 15.32
CA MET A 238 16.08 11.97 15.81
C MET A 238 16.65 13.23 15.20
N TYR A 239 17.37 13.99 16.02
CA TYR A 239 18.05 15.22 15.64
C TYR A 239 19.55 14.98 15.45
N LYS A 240 20.32 16.04 15.16
CA LYS A 240 21.79 15.98 15.09
C LYS A 240 22.36 15.48 16.42
N GLY A 241 23.49 14.78 16.38
CA GLY A 241 24.16 14.25 17.57
C GLY A 241 23.42 13.08 18.25
N ASN A 242 22.66 12.28 17.52
CA ASN A 242 21.90 11.12 18.03
C ASN A 242 20.85 11.42 19.12
N LYS A 243 20.44 12.68 19.29
CA LYS A 243 19.40 13.07 20.24
C LYS A 243 18.02 12.57 19.78
N VAL A 244 17.35 11.81 20.63
CA VAL A 244 15.97 11.34 20.42
C VAL A 244 14.99 12.43 20.86
N GLY A 245 14.06 12.79 19.98
CA GLY A 245 12.99 13.76 20.26
C GLY A 245 11.79 13.14 20.96
N THR A 246 10.76 13.94 21.20
CA THR A 246 9.48 13.51 21.78
C THR A 246 8.38 13.26 20.74
N THR A 247 8.55 13.77 19.52
CA THR A 247 7.56 13.68 18.45
C THR A 247 7.70 12.41 17.61
N ALA A 248 6.57 11.86 17.15
CA ALA A 248 6.53 10.71 16.25
C ALA A 248 7.27 10.96 14.92
N LEU A 249 7.82 9.90 14.34
CA LEU A 249 8.20 9.91 12.92
C LEU A 249 6.99 10.23 12.04
N SER A 250 7.21 10.93 10.93
CA SER A 250 6.15 11.04 9.93
C SER A 250 6.02 9.73 9.15
N ALA A 251 4.82 9.41 8.66
CA ALA A 251 4.62 8.21 7.85
C ALA A 251 5.54 8.18 6.61
N ASP A 252 5.88 9.34 6.05
CA ASP A 252 6.81 9.44 4.91
C ASP A 252 8.26 9.11 5.29
N GLN A 253 8.67 9.41 6.53
CA GLN A 253 10.01 9.06 7.01
C GLN A 253 10.26 7.56 7.01
N ILE A 254 9.25 6.72 7.23
CA ILE A 254 9.41 5.26 7.13
C ILE A 254 9.82 4.86 5.71
N ALA A 255 9.19 5.43 4.67
CA ALA A 255 9.57 5.13 3.29
C ALA A 255 11.02 5.58 3.00
N ARG A 256 11.41 6.75 3.51
CA ARG A 256 12.79 7.25 3.38
C ARG A 256 13.81 6.40 4.14
N ILE A 257 13.45 5.83 5.29
CA ILE A 257 14.31 4.89 6.03
C ILE A 257 14.54 3.65 5.18
N VAL A 258 13.49 3.02 4.66
CA VAL A 258 13.62 1.84 3.78
C VAL A 258 14.49 2.15 2.57
N GLN A 259 14.26 3.27 1.90
CA GLN A 259 15.04 3.70 0.72
C GLN A 259 16.52 3.96 1.07
N ARG A 260 16.79 4.66 2.17
CA ARG A 260 18.16 4.94 2.63
C ARG A 260 18.89 3.64 2.95
N ARG A 261 18.27 2.73 3.70
CA ARG A 261 18.87 1.43 4.05
C ARG A 261 19.10 0.57 2.82
N ALA A 262 18.20 0.59 1.84
CA ALA A 262 18.36 -0.13 0.58
C ALA A 262 19.53 0.42 -0.24
N ALA A 263 19.67 1.75 -0.31
CA ALA A 263 20.79 2.40 -0.98
C ALA A 263 22.14 2.06 -0.31
N LEU A 264 22.19 2.11 1.03
CA LEU A 264 23.38 1.70 1.80
C LEU A 264 23.73 0.22 1.60
N ALA A 265 22.73 -0.63 1.38
CA ALA A 265 22.90 -2.06 1.13
C ALA A 265 23.24 -2.39 -0.33
N GLY A 266 23.34 -1.40 -1.22
CA GLY A 266 23.59 -1.61 -2.65
C GLY A 266 22.43 -2.29 -3.39
N LEU A 267 21.21 -2.27 -2.84
CA LEU A 267 20.06 -2.98 -3.41
C LEU A 267 19.39 -2.18 -4.54
N ALA A 268 19.42 -2.73 -5.75
CA ALA A 268 18.60 -2.24 -6.85
C ALA A 268 17.10 -2.52 -6.60
N GLY A 269 16.22 -1.57 -6.91
CA GLY A 269 14.78 -1.76 -6.79
C GLY A 269 13.99 -0.49 -6.48
N ASP A 270 12.67 -0.60 -6.56
CA ASP A 270 11.76 0.48 -6.19
C ASP A 270 11.22 0.22 -4.78
N TRP A 271 11.95 0.73 -3.79
CA TRP A 271 11.71 0.49 -2.37
C TRP A 271 10.81 1.55 -1.74
N ALA A 272 9.86 1.12 -0.91
CA ALA A 272 8.99 2.00 -0.12
C ALA A 272 8.50 1.29 1.15
N ALA A 273 7.76 1.99 2.01
CA ALA A 273 7.18 1.36 3.21
C ALA A 273 6.27 0.15 2.89
N HIS A 274 5.58 0.17 1.74
CA HIS A 274 4.73 -0.97 1.31
C HIS A 274 5.55 -2.21 0.93
N SER A 275 6.83 -2.05 0.61
CA SER A 275 7.76 -3.15 0.32
C SER A 275 7.90 -4.11 1.49
N LEU A 276 7.78 -3.62 2.73
CA LEU A 276 7.80 -4.47 3.94
C LEU A 276 6.55 -5.36 4.00
N ARG A 277 5.38 -4.83 3.63
CA ARG A 277 4.13 -5.59 3.64
C ARG A 277 4.07 -6.64 2.55
N SER A 278 4.40 -6.27 1.32
CA SER A 278 4.49 -7.26 0.23
C SER A 278 5.57 -8.29 0.52
N GLY A 279 6.71 -7.84 1.06
CA GLY A 279 7.82 -8.67 1.52
C GLY A 279 7.41 -9.77 2.49
N PHE A 280 6.77 -9.41 3.61
CA PHE A 280 6.28 -10.37 4.60
C PHE A 280 5.31 -11.39 3.98
N VAL A 281 4.34 -10.93 3.17
CA VAL A 281 3.33 -11.83 2.59
C VAL A 281 3.94 -12.78 1.56
N THR A 282 4.86 -12.29 0.73
CA THR A 282 5.56 -13.12 -0.26
C THR A 282 6.49 -14.13 0.42
N GLU A 283 7.20 -13.73 1.47
CA GLU A 283 8.07 -14.62 2.23
C GLU A 283 7.27 -15.71 2.96
N ALA A 284 6.14 -15.35 3.58
CA ALA A 284 5.24 -16.32 4.19
C ALA A 284 4.72 -17.36 3.18
N GLY A 285 4.46 -16.93 1.93
CA GLY A 285 4.12 -17.83 0.83
C GLY A 285 5.25 -18.79 0.47
N ARG A 286 6.50 -18.31 0.40
CA ARG A 286 7.69 -19.15 0.13
C ARG A 286 7.88 -20.22 1.20
N GLN A 287 7.66 -19.85 2.46
CA GLN A 287 7.81 -20.73 3.62
C GLN A 287 6.58 -21.64 3.86
N GLY A 288 5.55 -21.56 3.00
CA GLY A 288 4.36 -22.40 3.12
C GLY A 288 3.48 -22.10 4.35
N VAL A 289 3.60 -20.91 4.94
CA VAL A 289 2.78 -20.52 6.10
C VAL A 289 1.30 -20.50 5.69
N PRO A 290 0.39 -21.11 6.48
CA PRO A 290 -1.03 -21.12 6.15
C PRO A 290 -1.59 -19.72 5.92
N LEU A 291 -2.31 -19.52 4.81
CA LEU A 291 -2.85 -18.21 4.43
C LEU A 291 -3.71 -17.56 5.52
N GLY A 292 -4.48 -18.36 6.28
CA GLY A 292 -5.28 -17.88 7.40
C GLY A 292 -4.45 -17.18 8.48
N GLU A 293 -3.28 -17.74 8.80
CA GLU A 293 -2.33 -17.16 9.76
C GLU A 293 -1.71 -15.87 9.21
N VAL A 294 -1.30 -15.88 7.94
CA VAL A 294 -0.80 -14.68 7.25
C VAL A 294 -1.85 -13.58 7.25
N MET A 295 -3.12 -13.90 7.01
CA MET A 295 -4.23 -12.94 7.03
C MET A 295 -4.52 -12.41 8.44
N ALA A 296 -4.46 -13.26 9.46
CA ALA A 296 -4.60 -12.86 10.87
C ALA A 296 -3.50 -11.89 11.28
N MET A 297 -2.24 -12.21 10.97
CA MET A 297 -1.11 -11.31 11.22
C MET A 297 -1.24 -10.03 10.43
N THR A 298 -1.58 -10.09 9.14
CA THR A 298 -1.63 -8.91 8.24
C THR A 298 -2.88 -8.04 8.36
N GLU A 299 -3.98 -8.53 8.97
CA GLU A 299 -5.32 -7.91 9.02
C GLU A 299 -5.89 -7.57 7.64
N HIS A 300 -5.63 -8.40 6.65
CA HIS A 300 -6.35 -8.28 5.39
C HIS A 300 -7.75 -8.88 5.52
N ARG A 301 -8.76 -8.10 5.13
CA ARG A 301 -10.15 -8.60 5.02
C ARG A 301 -10.46 -9.25 3.68
N SER A 302 -9.70 -8.91 2.65
CA SER A 302 -9.90 -9.41 1.29
C SER A 302 -8.79 -10.40 0.95
N VAL A 303 -9.18 -11.66 0.75
CA VAL A 303 -8.31 -12.74 0.26
C VAL A 303 -7.63 -12.31 -1.04
N GLY A 304 -8.39 -11.81 -2.01
CA GLY A 304 -7.85 -11.42 -3.32
C GLY A 304 -6.72 -10.38 -3.27
N THR A 305 -6.70 -9.51 -2.25
CA THR A 305 -5.61 -8.52 -2.08
C THR A 305 -4.30 -9.17 -1.60
N VAL A 306 -4.39 -10.22 -0.79
CA VAL A 306 -3.23 -10.96 -0.24
C VAL A 306 -2.71 -11.97 -1.24
N MET A 307 -3.62 -12.67 -1.92
CA MET A 307 -3.29 -13.78 -2.82
C MET A 307 -2.27 -13.40 -3.87
N GLY A 308 -2.36 -12.20 -4.46
CA GLY A 308 -1.42 -11.78 -5.49
C GLY A 308 0.04 -11.63 -5.02
N TYR A 309 0.31 -11.46 -3.72
CA TYR A 309 1.66 -11.47 -3.15
C TYR A 309 2.04 -12.86 -2.62
N PHE A 310 1.08 -13.55 -2.01
CA PHE A 310 1.27 -14.87 -1.43
C PHE A 310 1.58 -15.92 -2.50
N GLN A 311 0.80 -15.94 -3.59
CA GLN A 311 1.02 -16.86 -4.73
C GLN A 311 2.37 -16.64 -5.40
N ALA A 312 2.83 -15.39 -5.52
CA ALA A 312 4.14 -15.10 -6.09
C ALA A 312 5.28 -15.75 -5.29
N GLY A 313 5.09 -15.98 -3.99
CA GLY A 313 6.01 -16.75 -3.16
C GLY A 313 5.75 -18.25 -3.23
N SER A 314 4.51 -18.67 -3.01
CA SER A 314 4.16 -20.11 -2.89
C SER A 314 4.32 -20.90 -4.18
N LEU A 315 4.24 -20.25 -5.35
CA LEU A 315 4.46 -20.92 -6.63
C LEU A 315 5.93 -21.30 -6.86
N LEU A 316 6.88 -20.62 -6.21
CA LEU A 316 8.31 -20.92 -6.35
C LEU A 316 8.69 -22.28 -5.74
N SER A 317 7.93 -22.75 -4.76
CA SER A 317 8.13 -24.02 -4.05
C SER A 317 6.95 -24.99 -4.24
N SER A 318 6.13 -24.77 -5.29
CA SER A 318 4.90 -25.52 -5.46
C SER A 318 5.18 -26.92 -5.98
N LYS A 319 4.79 -27.93 -5.20
CA LYS A 319 4.77 -29.34 -5.63
C LYS A 319 3.94 -29.58 -6.90
N ALA A 320 3.06 -28.65 -7.29
CA ALA A 320 2.29 -28.74 -8.52
C ALA A 320 3.19 -28.83 -9.77
N THR A 321 4.42 -28.33 -9.72
CA THR A 321 5.38 -28.43 -10.83
C THR A 321 6.07 -29.79 -10.92
N GLU A 322 5.92 -30.65 -9.91
CA GLU A 322 6.60 -31.95 -9.77
C GLU A 322 5.63 -33.13 -9.84
N LEU A 323 4.36 -32.89 -10.20
CA LEU A 323 3.31 -33.92 -10.23
C LEU A 323 3.60 -35.08 -11.21
N LEU A 324 4.41 -34.84 -12.24
CA LEU A 324 4.78 -35.86 -13.24
C LEU A 324 5.99 -36.71 -12.81
N THR A 325 6.77 -36.27 -11.83
CA THR A 325 8.02 -36.94 -11.41
C THR A 325 7.82 -38.05 -10.37
N GLN A 326 6.57 -38.35 -9.97
CA GLN A 326 6.21 -39.50 -9.13
C GLN A 326 5.85 -40.76 -9.93
N ILE A 327 6.42 -40.93 -11.13
CA ILE A 327 6.37 -42.23 -11.82
C ILE A 327 7.56 -43.04 -11.30
N ASP A 328 7.26 -43.97 -10.40
CA ASP A 328 8.21 -44.93 -9.82
C ASP A 328 9.16 -45.48 -10.90
N THR A 329 10.44 -45.13 -10.78
CA THR A 329 11.53 -45.90 -11.39
C THR A 329 11.74 -47.17 -10.57
N ASP A 330 10.78 -48.10 -10.61
CA ASP A 330 10.87 -49.42 -9.99
C ASP A 330 10.71 -50.54 -11.04
N VAL A 331 11.26 -50.31 -12.24
CA VAL A 331 11.38 -51.33 -13.29
C VAL A 331 12.84 -51.45 -13.70
N ALA A 332 13.69 -51.93 -12.78
CA ALA A 332 15.05 -52.36 -13.10
C ALA A 332 15.59 -53.38 -12.08
N SER A 333 14.81 -54.41 -11.74
CA SER A 333 15.30 -55.51 -10.90
C SER A 333 14.55 -56.83 -11.10
N THR A 334 14.14 -57.17 -12.32
CA THR A 334 13.65 -58.53 -12.63
C THR A 334 14.02 -59.01 -14.03
N VAL A 335 15.30 -58.99 -14.41
CA VAL A 335 15.85 -59.92 -15.42
C VAL A 335 17.30 -60.23 -15.07
N LYS A 336 17.51 -61.15 -14.13
CA LYS A 336 18.72 -61.99 -14.04
C LYS A 336 18.37 -63.24 -13.26
N THR A 337 17.91 -64.26 -14.00
CA THR A 337 18.23 -65.69 -13.86
C THR A 337 17.63 -66.42 -15.04
#